data_AF-A0A3C0PC43-F1
#
_entry.id   AF-A0A3C0PC43-F1
#
_cell.length_a   1.000
_cell.length_b   1.000
_cell.length_c   1.000
_cell.angle_alpha   90.00
_cell.angle_beta   90.00
_cell.angle_gamma   90.00
#
_symmetry.space_group_name_H-M   'P 1'
#
loop_
_entity.id
_entity.type
_entity.pdbx_description
1 polymer ?
#
loop_
_entity_poly.entity_id
_entity_poly.type
_entity_poly.pdbx_seq_one_letter_code
_entity_poly.pdbx_strand_id
1 'polypeptide(L)' 'MAGSFQNEIPPARINLKLDVGKGNAKKKIELPLKMLVVGDFTFKEKGDRVSDREKISINKENFTQVMESMDLKLNYNV' A
#
# COMPACT_ATOMS: atom_id res chain seq x y z
N MET A 1 -1.24 19.40 -16.92
CA MET A 1 -1.88 18.23 -17.55
C MET A 1 -2.83 18.78 -18.60
N ALA A 2 -2.51 18.63 -19.89
CA ALA A 2 -3.37 19.09 -20.96
C ALA A 2 -4.62 18.20 -21.00
N GLY A 3 -5.80 18.78 -20.73
CA GLY A 3 -7.05 18.09 -21.00
C GLY A 3 -7.14 17.85 -22.50
N SER A 4 -7.22 16.59 -22.91
CA SER A 4 -7.40 16.24 -24.32
C SER A 4 -8.75 16.78 -24.81
N PHE A 5 -8.77 17.32 -26.04
CA PHE A 5 -9.97 17.77 -26.76
C PHE A 5 -11.10 16.72 -26.82
N GLN A 6 -10.80 15.46 -26.49
CA GLN A 6 -11.73 14.34 -26.44
C GLN A 6 -12.81 14.44 -25.33
N ASN A 7 -12.67 15.37 -24.38
CA ASN A 7 -13.59 15.52 -23.23
C ASN A 7 -14.53 16.73 -23.32
N GLU A 8 -14.46 17.53 -24.38
CA GLU A 8 -15.36 18.66 -24.58
C GLU A 8 -16.71 18.17 -25.11
N ILE A 9 -17.79 18.46 -24.37
CA ILE A 9 -19.15 18.10 -24.74
C ILE A 9 -19.77 19.31 -25.45
N PRO A 10 -20.06 19.25 -26.76
CA PRO A 10 -20.67 20.35 -27.47
C PRO A 10 -22.10 20.63 -26.98
N PRO A 11 -22.62 21.85 -27.21
CA PRO A 11 -24.01 22.15 -26.88
C PRO A 11 -24.96 21.33 -27.78
N ALA A 12 -25.69 20.38 -27.19
CA ALA A 12 -26.72 19.59 -27.86
C ALA A 12 -27.94 19.39 -26.94
N ARG A 13 -29.10 19.05 -27.52
CA ARG A 13 -30.35 18.83 -26.76
C ARG A 13 -30.27 17.60 -25.84
N ILE A 14 -29.44 16.62 -26.18
CA ILE A 14 -29.12 15.46 -25.35
C ILE A 14 -27.63 15.18 -25.55
N ASN A 15 -26.89 15.05 -24.45
CA ASN A 15 -25.47 14.70 -24.45
C ASN A 15 -25.29 13.31 -23.82
N LEU A 16 -24.79 12.35 -24.60
CA LEU A 16 -24.47 11.00 -24.14
C LEU A 16 -22.95 10.88 -24.01
N LYS A 17 -22.45 10.79 -22.78
CA LYS A 17 -21.03 10.57 -22.49
C LYS A 17 -20.82 9.17 -21.89
N LEU A 18 -19.93 8.40 -22.50
CA LEU A 18 -19.45 7.14 -21.93
C LEU A 18 -18.25 7.44 -21.02
N ASP A 19 -18.53 7.75 -19.76
CA ASP A 19 -17.48 7.76 -18.76
C ASP A 19 -17.16 6.31 -18.37
N VAL A 20 -15.97 5.85 -18.73
CA VAL A 20 -15.47 4.53 -18.34
C VAL A 20 -15.15 4.56 -16.85
N GLY A 21 -16.19 4.43 -16.03
CA GLY A 21 -16.10 4.36 -14.58
C GLY A 21 -15.40 3.07 -14.15
N LYS A 22 -14.06 3.09 -14.09
CA LYS A 22 -13.30 2.08 -13.36
C LYS A 22 -13.53 2.27 -11.87
N GLY A 23 -14.74 2.02 -11.35
CA GLY A 23 -15.17 2.37 -9.99
C GLY A 23 -14.11 2.10 -8.91
N ASN A 24 -14.06 0.88 -8.38
CA ASN A 24 -13.01 0.40 -7.46
C ASN A 24 -12.05 -0.59 -8.13
N ALA A 25 -11.95 -0.56 -9.47
CA ALA A 25 -11.18 -1.54 -10.21
C ALA A 25 -9.68 -1.37 -9.94
N LYS A 26 -9.10 -2.30 -9.16
CA LYS A 26 -7.67 -2.32 -8.86
C LYS A 26 -6.90 -2.57 -10.15
N LYS A 27 -6.05 -1.64 -10.55
CA LYS A 27 -5.13 -1.79 -11.69
C LYS A 27 -4.20 -2.96 -11.41
N LYS A 28 -4.35 -4.07 -12.16
CA LYS A 28 -3.40 -5.18 -12.13
C LYS A 28 -2.14 -4.73 -12.88
N ILE A 29 -1.03 -4.60 -12.15
CA ILE A 29 0.30 -4.30 -12.69
C ILE A 29 1.07 -5.62 -12.69
N GLU A 30 1.86 -5.89 -13.74
CA GLU A 30 2.55 -7.17 -13.91
C GLU A 30 3.54 -7.48 -12.78
N LEU A 31 4.41 -6.53 -12.46
CA LEU A 31 5.32 -6.62 -11.32
C LEU A 31 5.03 -5.46 -10.36
N PRO A 32 4.54 -5.75 -9.14
CA PRO A 32 4.29 -4.70 -8.15
C PRO A 32 5.63 -4.18 -7.61
N LEU A 33 5.71 -2.85 -7.42
CA LEU A 33 6.81 -2.24 -6.68
C LEU A 33 6.77 -2.72 -5.23
N LYS A 34 7.70 -3.59 -4.84
CA LYS A 34 7.83 -4.13 -3.48
C LYS A 34 9.00 -3.47 -2.77
N MET A 35 8.70 -2.70 -1.74
CA MET A 35 9.70 -2.01 -0.93
C MET A 35 10.10 -2.86 0.29
N LEU A 36 11.37 -2.79 0.68
CA LEU A 36 11.87 -3.35 1.93
C LEU A 36 12.15 -2.19 2.89
N VAL A 37 11.47 -2.19 4.03
CA VAL A 37 11.70 -1.22 5.12
C VAL A 37 12.51 -1.91 6.19
N VAL A 38 13.64 -1.31 6.58
CA VAL A 38 14.56 -1.84 7.59
C VAL A 38 14.65 -0.84 8.73
N GLY A 39 14.52 -1.33 9.95
CA GLY A 39 14.61 -0.54 11.17
C GLY A 39 14.52 -1.45 12.39
N ASP A 40 14.73 -0.87 13.56
CA ASP A 40 14.37 -1.53 14.81
C ASP A 40 12.87 -1.34 15.06
N PHE A 41 12.15 -2.45 15.10
CA PHE A 41 10.70 -2.46 15.31
C PHE A 41 10.29 -3.03 16.66
N THR A 42 11.19 -3.74 17.36
CA THR A 42 10.83 -4.51 18.56
C THR A 42 11.63 -4.14 19.81
N PHE A 43 12.71 -3.35 19.69
CA PHE A 43 13.63 -3.04 20.79
C PHE A 43 14.16 -4.29 21.53
N LYS A 44 14.15 -5.43 20.84
CA LYS A 44 14.60 -6.74 21.34
C LYS A 44 15.86 -7.10 20.58
N GLU A 45 16.92 -7.45 21.30
CA GLU A 45 18.11 -8.03 20.66
C GLU A 45 17.76 -9.40 20.07
N LYS A 46 18.11 -9.59 18.80
CA LYS A 46 18.01 -10.89 18.12
C LYS A 46 19.41 -11.43 17.91
N GLY A 47 19.66 -12.62 18.44
CA GLY A 47 20.94 -13.34 18.28
C GLY A 47 21.19 -13.87 16.86
N ASP A 48 20.16 -13.90 16.02
CA ASP A 48 20.25 -14.37 14.64
C ASP A 48 21.03 -13.39 13.75
N ARG A 49 21.85 -13.94 12.87
CA ARG A 49 22.53 -13.17 11.83
C ARG A 49 21.50 -12.51 10.92
N VAL A 50 21.86 -11.36 10.36
CA VAL A 50 20.96 -10.59 9.48
C VAL A 50 20.48 -11.41 8.28
N SER A 51 21.30 -12.32 7.76
CA SER A 51 20.97 -13.23 6.65
C SER A 51 19.83 -14.19 6.96
N ASP A 52 19.70 -14.59 8.23
CA ASP A 52 18.82 -15.66 8.66
C ASP A 52 17.45 -15.11 9.12
N ARG A 53 17.33 -13.77 9.16
CA ARG A 53 16.10 -13.08 9.57
C ARG A 53 15.05 -13.13 8.46
N GLU A 54 13.84 -13.59 8.81
CA GLU A 54 12.72 -13.63 7.90
C GLU A 54 12.18 -12.23 7.55
N LYS A 55 11.75 -12.07 6.30
CA LYS A 55 11.11 -10.85 5.80
C LYS A 55 9.59 -10.98 5.91
N ILE A 56 8.98 -10.12 6.73
CA ILE A 56 7.53 -10.12 6.94
C ILE A 56 6.85 -9.24 5.89
N SER A 57 5.83 -9.77 5.21
CA SER A 57 5.05 -9.01 4.23
C SER A 57 3.89 -8.28 4.89
N ILE A 58 3.78 -6.98 4.65
CA ILE A 58 2.74 -6.13 5.24
C ILE A 58 1.87 -5.53 4.13
N ASN A 59 0.56 -5.55 4.34
CA ASN A 59 -0.45 -4.89 3.52
C ASN A 59 -1.56 -4.31 4.43
N LYS A 60 -2.58 -3.69 3.83
CA LYS A 60 -3.68 -3.04 4.58
C LYS A 60 -4.55 -4.02 5.38
N GLU A 61 -4.57 -5.28 4.98
CA GLU A 61 -5.46 -6.30 5.54
C GLU A 61 -4.79 -7.06 6.70
N ASN A 62 -3.46 -7.16 6.71
CA ASN A 62 -2.71 -7.93 7.72
C ASN A 62 -1.89 -7.08 8.71
N PHE A 63 -1.91 -5.75 8.60
CA PHE A 63 -1.09 -4.87 9.43
C PHE A 63 -1.27 -5.12 10.93
N THR A 64 -2.52 -5.19 11.40
CA THR A 64 -2.84 -5.39 12.82
C THR A 64 -2.35 -6.75 13.32
N GLN A 65 -2.58 -7.82 12.54
CA GLN A 65 -2.14 -9.18 12.90
C GLN A 65 -0.62 -9.28 13.00
N VAL A 66 0.10 -8.65 12.07
CA VAL A 66 1.56 -8.60 12.11
C VAL A 66 2.03 -7.86 13.36
N MET A 67 1.41 -6.73 13.69
CA MET A 67 1.76 -5.95 14.88
C MET A 67 1.52 -6.74 16.19
N GLU A 68 0.41 -7.48 16.28
CA GLU A 68 0.12 -8.38 17.41
C GLU A 68 1.15 -9.49 17.53
N SER A 69 1.54 -10.12 16.41
CA SER A 69 2.53 -11.21 16.40
C SER A 69 3.94 -10.78 16.85
N MET A 70 4.25 -9.48 16.78
CA MET A 70 5.57 -8.96 17.16
C MET A 70 5.77 -8.83 18.67
N ASP A 71 4.72 -8.97 19.50
CA ASP A 71 4.77 -8.87 20.98
C ASP A 71 5.57 -7.65 21.44
N LEU A 72 5.17 -6.46 20.96
CA LEU A 72 5.85 -5.20 21.25
C LEU A 72 5.68 -4.82 22.73
N LYS A 73 6.79 -4.58 23.42
CA LYS A 73 6.81 -4.19 24.84
C LYS A 73 7.79 -3.04 25.04
N LEU A 74 7.37 -2.04 25.81
CA LEU A 74 8.20 -0.90 26.17
C LEU A 74 8.23 -0.79 27.69
N ASN A 75 9.42 -0.98 28.26
CA ASN A 75 9.67 -0.77 29.67
C ASN A 75 10.51 0.50 29.79
N TYR A 76 9.90 1.59 30.23
CA TYR A 76 10.59 2.86 30.47
C TYR A 76 10.09 3.47 31.78
N ASN A 77 10.96 4.25 32.42
CA ASN A 77 10.63 5.04 33.60
C ASN A 77 10.64 6.52 33.20
N VAL A 78 9.72 7.31 33.77
CA VAL A 78 9.54 8.74 33.47
C VAL A 78 10.18 9.58 34.56
#